data_AF-U6D6D0-F1
#
_entry.id   AF-U6D6D0-F1
#
_cell.length_a   1.000
_cell.length_b   1.000
_cell.length_c   1.000
_cell.angle_alpha   90.00
_cell.angle_beta   90.00
_cell.angle_gamma   90.00
#
_symmetry.space_group_name_H-M   'P 1'
#
loop_
_entity.id
_entity.type
_entity.pdbx_description
1 polymer ?
#
loop_
_entity_poly.entity_id
_entity_poly.type
_entity_poly.pdbx_seq_one_letter_code
_entity_poly.pdbx_strand_id
1 'polypeptide(L)'
;RTFEHFKEKYPEAVHLPEGAASSCMVVHSARQPGFELVIVWRVQIDEEGKVLPKLDLLPKAPQQALELDRNRVLETAPRSFRALLGVLGIEAALESLIKSLCTADSS
;
A
#
# COMPACT_ATOMS: atom_id res chain seq x y z
N ARG A 1 13.84 -3.34 5.84
CA ARG A 1 14.54 -2.83 4.63
C ARG A 1 13.62 -2.10 3.64
N THR A 2 12.79 -2.76 2.80
CA THR A 2 11.96 -2.01 1.82
C THR A 2 10.95 -1.09 2.49
N PHE A 3 10.21 -1.55 3.49
CA PHE A 3 9.26 -0.69 4.22
C PHE A 3 9.94 0.41 5.05
N GLU A 4 11.08 0.10 5.70
CA GLU A 4 11.92 1.11 6.37
C GLU A 4 12.37 2.19 5.40
N HIS A 5 12.85 1.83 4.21
CA HIS A 5 13.26 2.78 3.18
C HIS A 5 12.14 3.78 2.86
N PHE A 6 10.91 3.29 2.70
CA PHE A 6 9.76 4.17 2.46
C PHE A 6 9.35 4.97 3.69
N LYS A 7 9.53 4.45 4.91
CA LYS A 7 9.33 5.22 6.15
C LYS A 7 10.32 6.38 6.27
N GLU A 8 11.60 6.15 5.96
CA GLU A 8 12.63 7.20 5.98
C GLU A 8 12.37 8.26 4.91
N LYS A 9 11.93 7.83 3.72
CA LYS A 9 11.67 8.71 2.58
C LYS A 9 10.38 9.52 2.72
N TYR A 10 9.34 8.95 3.35
CA TYR A 10 8.02 9.56 3.50
C TYR A 10 7.54 9.49 4.95
N PRO A 11 8.22 10.13 5.91
CA PRO A 11 7.98 9.93 7.34
C PRO A 11 6.58 10.35 7.80
N GLU A 12 5.96 11.33 7.13
CA GLU A 12 4.62 11.83 7.47
C GLU A 12 3.48 10.98 6.89
N ALA A 13 3.74 10.28 5.79
CA ALA A 13 2.71 9.50 5.10
C ALA A 13 2.79 8.01 5.42
N VAL A 14 4.00 7.49 5.66
CA VAL A 14 4.26 6.07 5.88
C VAL A 14 4.39 5.80 7.37
N HIS A 15 3.67 4.80 7.85
CA HIS A 15 3.73 4.32 9.24
C HIS A 15 3.95 2.82 9.27
N LEU A 16 4.81 2.38 10.20
CA LEU A 16 5.12 0.98 10.44
C LEU A 16 4.63 0.62 11.85
N PRO A 17 3.49 -0.07 12.01
CA PRO A 17 2.90 -0.33 13.32
C PRO A 17 3.84 -1.04 14.31
N GLU A 18 4.71 -1.93 13.80
CA GLU A 18 5.68 -2.69 14.61
C GLU A 18 7.12 -2.19 14.37
N GLY A 19 7.29 -0.98 13.82
CA GLY A 19 8.58 -0.42 13.48
C GLY A 19 9.29 -1.18 12.35
N ALA A 20 10.62 -1.25 12.41
CA ALA A 20 11.48 -1.84 11.38
C ALA A 20 11.15 -3.32 11.06
N ALA A 21 10.72 -4.08 12.08
CA ALA A 21 10.35 -5.49 11.92
C ALA A 21 8.95 -5.70 11.31
N SER A 22 8.22 -4.63 11.00
CA SER A 22 6.81 -4.77 10.64
C SER A 22 6.61 -5.50 9.32
N SER A 23 5.70 -6.46 9.34
CA SER A 23 5.21 -7.13 8.13
C SER A 23 4.20 -6.27 7.36
N CYS A 24 3.84 -5.10 7.88
CA CYS A 24 2.89 -4.19 7.27
C CYS A 24 3.41 -2.75 7.20
N MET A 25 2.97 -2.05 6.16
CA MET A 25 3.22 -0.64 5.95
C MET A 25 1.89 0.06 5.70
N VAL A 26 1.60 1.09 6.49
CA VAL A 26 0.39 1.91 6.34
C VAL A 26 0.78 3.20 5.64
N VAL A 27 0.03 3.56 4.61
CA VAL A 27 0.17 4.84 3.91
C VAL A 27 -1.10 5.64 4.14
N HIS A 28 -0.99 6.79 4.80
CA HIS A 28 -2.10 7.71 5.00
C HIS A 28 -2.21 8.69 3.84
N SER A 29 -3.46 9.01 3.46
CA SER A 29 -3.72 10.08 2.51
C SER A 29 -3.62 11.44 3.21
N ALA A 30 -2.71 12.28 2.76
CA ALA A 30 -2.64 13.67 3.21
C ALA A 30 -3.88 14.48 2.77
N ARG A 31 -4.52 14.08 1.67
CA ARG A 31 -5.70 14.76 1.11
C ARG A 31 -7.00 14.38 1.82
N GLN A 32 -7.11 13.14 2.31
CA GLN A 32 -8.34 12.60 2.89
C GLN A 32 -8.08 11.90 4.22
N PRO A 33 -8.24 12.62 5.36
CA PRO A 33 -8.12 12.03 6.69
C PRO A 33 -9.03 10.81 6.86
N GLY A 34 -8.50 9.73 7.44
CA GLY A 34 -9.22 8.47 7.63
C GLY A 34 -9.14 7.50 6.44
N PHE A 35 -8.57 7.92 5.30
CA PHE A 35 -8.24 7.00 4.22
C PHE A 35 -6.83 6.44 4.39
N GLU A 36 -6.71 5.12 4.38
CA GLU A 36 -5.45 4.42 4.57
C GLU A 36 -5.29 3.30 3.56
N LEU A 37 -4.07 3.11 3.08
CA LEU A 37 -3.68 1.91 2.34
C LEU A 37 -2.74 1.08 3.21
N VAL A 38 -3.16 -0.12 3.57
CA VAL A 38 -2.33 -1.05 4.34
C VAL A 38 -1.72 -2.08 3.39
N ILE A 39 -0.41 -2.02 3.21
CA ILE A 39 0.36 -2.97 2.43
C ILE A 39 0.87 -4.04 3.38
N VAL A 40 0.58 -5.31 3.08
CA VAL A 40 0.99 -6.45 3.90
C VAL A 40 1.98 -7.30 3.13
N TRP A 41 3.15 -7.54 3.72
CA TRP A 41 4.15 -8.47 3.24
C TRP A 41 3.84 -9.87 3.73
N ARG A 42 3.48 -10.76 2.82
CA ARG A 42 3.18 -12.16 3.10
C ARG A 42 4.28 -13.03 2.51
N VAL A 43 4.58 -14.11 3.21
CA VAL A 43 5.44 -15.17 2.70
C VAL A 43 4.54 -16.29 2.19
N GLN A 44 4.72 -16.68 0.94
CA GLN A 44 4.09 -17.87 0.37
C GLN A 44 5.16 -18.90 0.05
N ILE A 45 4.80 -20.17 0.14
CA ILE A 45 5.64 -21.29 -0.28
C ILE A 45 4.88 -21.95 -1.42
N ASP A 46 5.52 -22.11 -2.58
CA ASP A 46 4.93 -22.85 -3.69
C ASP A 46 5.02 -24.36 -3.48
N GLU A 47 4.48 -25.13 -4.44
CA GLU A 47 4.41 -26.60 -4.35
C GLU A 47 5.81 -27.24 -4.36
N GLU A 48 6.80 -26.54 -4.92
CA GLU A 48 8.20 -26.93 -4.96
C GLU A 48 8.98 -26.53 -3.69
N GLY A 49 8.33 -25.90 -2.72
CA GLY A 49 8.94 -25.47 -1.47
C GLY A 49 9.71 -24.15 -1.57
N LYS A 50 9.60 -23.43 -2.69
CA LYS A 50 10.26 -22.13 -2.87
C LYS A 50 9.48 -21.04 -2.16
N VAL A 51 10.22 -20.24 -1.39
CA VAL A 51 9.68 -19.10 -0.67
C VAL A 51 9.54 -17.91 -1.62
N LEU A 52 8.31 -17.45 -1.83
CA LEU A 52 7.96 -16.31 -2.67
C LEU A 52 7.41 -15.17 -1.80
N PRO A 53 8.00 -13.96 -1.85
CA PRO A 53 7.43 -12.80 -1.22
C PRO A 53 6.20 -12.35 -2.00
N LYS A 54 5.08 -12.12 -1.31
CA LYS A 54 3.86 -11.61 -1.90
C LYS A 54 3.38 -10.40 -1.12
N LEU A 55 3.18 -9.31 -1.82
CA LEU A 55 2.53 -8.14 -1.23
C LEU A 55 1.04 -8.18 -1.55
N ASP A 56 0.25 -7.75 -0.60
CA ASP A 56 -1.18 -7.49 -0.80
C ASP A 56 -1.54 -6.12 -0.25
N LEU A 57 -2.69 -5.61 -0.67
CA LEU A 57 -3.19 -4.30 -0.29
C LEU A 57 -4.55 -4.43 0.36
N LEU A 58 -4.73 -3.77 1.50
CA LEU A 58 -6.02 -3.58 2.16
C LEU A 58 -6.32 -2.08 2.23
N PRO A 59 -7.21 -1.56 1.36
CA PRO A 59 -7.69 -0.20 1.48
C PRO A 59 -8.66 -0.08 2.67
N LYS A 60 -8.52 0.99 3.43
CA LYS A 60 -9.42 1.37 4.52
C LYS A 60 -9.93 2.77 4.26
N ALA A 61 -11.24 2.95 4.43
CA ALA A 61 -11.89 4.23 4.26
C ALA A 61 -12.97 4.43 5.33
N PRO A 62 -13.32 5.66 5.68
CA PRO A 62 -14.47 5.94 6.53
C PRO A 62 -15.75 5.40 5.89
N GLN A 63 -16.73 5.02 6.72
CA GLN A 63 -17.98 4.43 6.23
C GLN A 63 -18.72 5.33 5.23
N GLN A 64 -18.70 6.65 5.45
CA GLN A 64 -19.31 7.63 4.54
C GLN A 64 -18.65 7.62 3.16
N ALA A 65 -17.34 7.35 3.07
CA ALA A 65 -16.65 7.24 1.79
C ALA A 65 -16.98 5.93 1.08
N LEU A 66 -17.29 4.85 1.80
CA LEU A 66 -17.75 3.58 1.21
C LEU A 66 -19.09 3.76 0.49
N GLU A 67 -20.00 4.55 1.03
CA GLU A 67 -21.30 4.86 0.41
C GLU A 67 -21.15 5.66 -0.90
N LEU A 68 -20.05 6.41 -1.03
CA LEU A 68 -19.73 7.20 -2.20
C LEU A 68 -18.93 6.42 -3.26
N ASP A 69 -18.39 5.24 -2.94
CA ASP A 69 -17.60 4.39 -3.83
C ASP A 69 -18.47 3.63 -4.86
N ARG A 70 -19.18 4.38 -5.71
CA ARG A 70 -20.08 3.84 -6.73
C ARG A 70 -19.38 2.90 -7.72
N ASN A 71 -18.08 3.11 -7.92
CA ASN A 71 -17.28 2.35 -8.87
C ASN A 71 -16.55 1.15 -8.21
N ARG A 72 -16.75 0.93 -6.90
CA ARG A 72 -16.09 -0.16 -6.15
C ARG A 72 -14.58 -0.12 -6.31
N VAL A 73 -14.01 1.07 -6.30
CA VAL A 73 -12.56 1.31 -6.42
C VAL A 73 -11.84 0.61 -5.26
N LEU A 74 -12.42 0.63 -4.06
CA LEU A 74 -11.81 0.00 -2.88
C LEU A 74 -11.82 -1.52 -2.96
N GLU A 75 -12.90 -2.11 -3.49
CA GLU A 75 -12.98 -3.56 -3.71
C GLU A 75 -11.94 -4.03 -4.75
N THR A 76 -11.72 -3.22 -5.79
CA THR A 76 -10.85 -3.57 -6.92
C THR A 76 -9.38 -3.18 -6.71
N ALA A 77 -9.08 -2.25 -5.79
CA ALA A 77 -7.73 -1.78 -5.52
C ALA A 77 -6.70 -2.89 -5.24
N PRO A 78 -6.99 -3.95 -4.45
CA PRO A 78 -6.03 -5.03 -4.24
C PRO A 78 -5.63 -5.75 -5.53
N ARG A 79 -6.58 -5.93 -6.46
CA ARG A 79 -6.33 -6.54 -7.77
C ARG A 79 -5.45 -5.63 -8.63
N SER A 80 -5.79 -4.35 -8.71
CA SER A 80 -5.02 -3.36 -9.47
C SER A 80 -3.59 -3.22 -8.94
N PHE A 81 -3.43 -3.24 -7.62
CA PHE A 81 -2.11 -3.21 -6.98
C PHE A 81 -1.26 -4.43 -7.35
N ARG A 82 -1.84 -5.64 -7.34
CA ARG A 82 -1.12 -6.84 -7.79
C ARG A 82 -0.72 -6.80 -9.25
N ALA A 83 -1.55 -6.23 -10.13
CA ALA A 83 -1.18 -6.00 -11.51
C ALA A 83 0.00 -5.01 -11.61
N LEU A 84 -0.04 -3.92 -10.84
CA LEU A 84 1.04 -2.94 -10.80
C LEU A 84 2.37 -3.55 -10.33
N LEU A 85 2.34 -4.41 -9.30
CA LEU A 85 3.51 -5.16 -8.84
C LEU A 85 4.11 -6.04 -9.94
N GLY A 86 3.28 -6.69 -10.75
CA GLY A 86 3.73 -7.51 -11.87
C GLY A 86 4.36 -6.71 -13.01
N VAL A 87 3.96 -5.45 -13.20
CA VAL A 87 4.46 -4.57 -14.27
C VAL A 87 5.70 -3.80 -13.83
N LEU A 88 5.70 -3.23 -12.63
CA LEU A 88 6.74 -2.32 -12.15
C LEU A 88 7.75 -2.97 -11.19
N GLY A 89 7.41 -4.13 -10.62
CA GLY A 89 8.13 -4.66 -9.47
C GLY A 89 7.76 -3.95 -8.16
N ILE A 90 8.31 -4.45 -7.05
CA ILE A 90 7.88 -4.06 -5.69
C ILE A 90 8.16 -2.59 -5.38
N GLU A 91 9.41 -2.15 -5.52
CA GLU A 91 9.80 -0.80 -5.10
C GLU A 91 9.11 0.29 -5.93
N ALA A 92 9.10 0.17 -7.25
CA ALA A 92 8.47 1.16 -8.12
C ALA A 92 6.94 1.20 -7.98
N ALA A 93 6.28 0.06 -7.71
CA ALA A 93 4.86 0.02 -7.42
C ALA A 93 4.52 0.74 -6.10
N LEU A 94 5.30 0.49 -5.03
CA LEU A 94 5.11 1.17 -3.75
C LEU A 94 5.37 2.68 -3.85
N GLU A 95 6.45 3.08 -4.52
CA GLU A 95 6.76 4.48 -4.79
C GLU A 95 5.61 5.18 -5.53
N SER A 96 5.06 4.54 -6.57
CA SER A 96 3.95 5.09 -7.36
C SER A 96 2.68 5.22 -6.52
N LEU A 97 2.39 4.23 -5.68
CA LEU A 97 1.22 4.24 -4.81
C LEU A 97 1.30 5.34 -3.75
N ILE A 98 2.46 5.47 -3.09
CA ILE A 98 2.70 6.51 -2.08
C ILE A 98 2.56 7.89 -2.73
N LYS A 99 3.21 8.11 -3.89
CA LYS A 99 3.05 9.38 -4.62
C LYS A 99 1.60 9.66 -4.97
N SER A 100 0.84 8.68 -5.46
CA SER A 100 -0.57 8.90 -5.81
C SER A 100 -1.44 9.37 -4.62
N LEU A 101 -1.08 9.00 -3.39
CA LEU A 101 -1.79 9.44 -2.17
C LEU A 101 -1.22 10.72 -1.57
N CYS A 102 0.08 10.94 -1.76
CA CYS A 102 0.85 11.99 -1.10
C CYS A 102 1.15 13.20 -1.98
N THR A 103 0.92 13.14 -3.30
CA THR A 103 1.03 14.32 -4.15
C THR A 103 0.02 15.34 -3.64
N ALA A 104 0.46 16.34 -2.89
CA ALA A 104 -0.10 17.68 -3.02
C ALA A 104 0.29 18.13 -4.43
N ASP A 105 -0.66 18.65 -5.21
CA ASP A 105 -0.31 19.29 -6.47
C ASP A 105 0.62 20.46 -6.13
N SER A 106 1.92 20.28 -6.31
CA SER A 106 2.82 21.42 -6.50
C SER A 106 2.45 21.99 -7.85
N SER A 107 1.56 22.99 -7.79
CA SER A 107 1.06 23.80 -8.89
C SER A 107 2.18 24.43 -9.71
#